data_AF-A0A1G8NPA7-F1
#
_entry.id   AF-A0A1G8NPA7-F1
#
_cell.length_a   1.000
_cell.length_b   1.000
_cell.length_c   1.000
_cell.angle_alpha   90.00
_cell.angle_beta   90.00
_cell.angle_gamma   90.00
#
_symmetry.space_group_name_H-M   'P 1'
#
loop_
_entity.id
_entity.type
_entity.pdbx_description
1 polymer ?
#
loop_
_entity_poly.entity_id
_entity_poly.type
_entity_poly.pdbx_seq_one_letter_code
_entity_poly.pdbx_strand_id
1 'polypeptide(L)' 'MRSGPKNVTQIKEALNLTQPAVSQQLAQLSKHHIVTYEAVGKEKYYRLMDDHIKDVLDVAIEHMLHS' A
#
# COMPACT_ATOMS: atom_id res chain seq x y z
N MET A 1 -1.25 -6.08 1.90
CA MET A 1 -0.48 -6.30 0.66
C MET A 1 0.47 -7.50 0.71
N ARG A 2 0.69 -8.14 1.88
CA ARG A 2 1.50 -9.37 2.00
C ARG A 2 0.84 -10.64 1.42
N SER A 3 -0.47 -10.62 1.22
CA SER A 3 -1.28 -11.75 0.74
C SER A 3 -1.64 -11.67 -0.75
N GLY A 4 -0.90 -10.88 -1.54
CA GLY A 4 -1.16 -10.65 -2.98
C GLY A 4 -1.68 -9.24 -3.32
N PRO A 5 -1.80 -8.93 -4.63
CA PRO A 5 -2.28 -7.63 -5.10
C PRO A 5 -3.71 -7.34 -4.63
N LYS A 6 -3.97 -6.10 -4.22
CA LYS A 6 -5.27 -5.67 -3.68
C LYS A 6 -5.76 -4.39 -4.34
N ASN A 7 -7.06 -4.30 -4.61
CA ASN A 7 -7.65 -3.05 -5.10
C ASN A 7 -7.90 -2.04 -3.96
N VAL A 8 -8.23 -0.80 -4.32
CA VAL A 8 -8.48 0.29 -3.36
C VAL A 8 -9.61 -0.06 -2.39
N THR A 9 -10.65 -0.76 -2.85
CA THR A 9 -11.79 -1.18 -2.02
C THR A 9 -11.38 -2.17 -0.94
N GLN A 10 -10.59 -3.18 -1.28
CA GLN A 10 -10.07 -4.17 -0.34
C GLN A 10 -9.11 -3.53 0.68
N ILE A 11 -8.32 -2.53 0.27
CA ILE A 11 -7.41 -1.81 1.18
C ILE A 11 -8.21 -0.91 2.12
N LYS A 12 -9.25 -0.23 1.60
CA LYS A 12 -10.20 0.56 2.38
C LYS A 12 -10.85 -0.26 3.48
N GLU A 13 -11.37 -1.43 3.14
CA GLU A 13 -12.03 -2.34 4.09
C GLU A 13 -11.07 -2.87 5.14
N ALA A 14 -9.84 -3.22 4.75
CA ALA A 14 -8.84 -3.72 5.69
C ALA A 14 -8.34 -2.67 6.69
N LEU A 15 -8.25 -1.41 6.26
CA LEU A 15 -7.76 -0.29 7.09
C LEU A 15 -8.88 0.51 7.76
N ASN A 16 -10.14 0.20 7.44
CA ASN A 16 -11.33 0.93 7.88
C ASN A 16 -11.25 2.45 7.61
N LEU A 17 -10.61 2.82 6.49
CA LEU A 17 -10.39 4.20 6.06
C LEU A 17 -11.38 4.61 4.97
N THR A 18 -11.39 5.89 4.58
CA THR A 18 -12.17 6.37 3.43
C THR A 18 -11.41 6.16 2.12
N GLN A 19 -12.13 5.93 1.02
CA GLN A 19 -11.54 5.70 -0.30
C GLN A 19 -10.63 6.84 -0.80
N PRO A 20 -10.94 8.14 -0.56
CA PRO A 20 -10.03 9.23 -0.91
C PRO A 20 -8.72 9.19 -0.14
N ALA A 21 -8.76 8.93 1.17
CA ALA A 21 -7.57 8.85 2.02
C ALA A 21 -6.63 7.72 1.57
N VAL A 22 -7.21 6.54 1.27
CA VAL A 22 -6.46 5.39 0.76
C VAL A 22 -5.84 5.71 -0.60
N SER A 23 -6.58 6.35 -1.51
CA SER A 23 -6.07 6.71 -2.83
C SER A 23 -4.91 7.71 -2.75
N GLN A 24 -5.01 8.69 -1.84
CA GLN A 24 -3.95 9.67 -1.61
C GLN A 24 -2.69 9.02 -1.03
N GLN A 25 -2.85 8.14 -0.03
CA GLN A 25 -1.73 7.38 0.54
C GLN A 25 -1.09 6.46 -0.51
N LEU A 26 -1.87 5.72 -1.28
CA LEU A 26 -1.35 4.86 -2.36
C LEU A 26 -0.62 5.66 -3.44
N ALA A 27 -1.10 6.86 -3.77
CA ALA A 27 -0.41 7.76 -4.69
C ALA A 27 0.94 8.22 -4.11
N GLN A 28 1.01 8.56 -2.82
CA GLN A 28 2.27 8.89 -2.17
C GLN A 28 3.22 7.69 -2.12
N LEU A 29 2.75 6.52 -1.72
CA LEU A 29 3.56 5.30 -1.68
C LEU A 29 4.07 4.92 -3.07
N SER A 30 3.25 5.13 -4.12
CA SER A 30 3.66 4.89 -5.51
C SER A 30 4.71 5.89 -5.98
N LYS A 31 4.61 7.17 -5.59
CA LYS A 31 5.63 8.19 -5.87
C LYS A 31 6.98 7.87 -5.22
N HIS A 32 6.97 7.22 -4.07
CA HIS A 32 8.19 6.81 -3.36
C HIS A 32 8.65 5.40 -3.76
N HIS A 33 8.10 4.80 -4.83
CA HIS A 33 8.47 3.46 -5.30
C HIS A 33 8.27 2.34 -4.24
N ILE A 34 7.36 2.53 -3.28
CA ILE A 34 7.04 1.55 -2.25
C ILE A 34 6.01 0.54 -2.77
N VAL A 35 5.01 1.04 -3.49
CA VAL A 35 3.96 0.22 -4.12
C VAL A 35 3.97 0.42 -5.63
N THR A 36 3.67 -0.67 -6.34
CA THR A 36 3.34 -0.63 -7.76
C THR A 36 1.89 -1.02 -7.94
N TYR A 37 1.30 -0.70 -9.09
CA TYR A 37 -0.06 -1.08 -9.42
C TYR A 37 -0.17 -1.54 -10.85
N GLU A 38 -1.14 -2.41 -11.08
CA GLU A 38 -1.56 -2.85 -12.41
C GLU A 38 -3.02 -2.44 -12.63
N ALA A 39 -3.31 -1.90 -13.81
CA ALA A 39 -4.67 -1.55 -14.20
C ALA A 39 -5.33 -2.79 -14.80
N VAL A 40 -6.37 -3.29 -14.14
CA VAL A 40 -7.17 -4.44 -14.60
C VAL A 40 -8.58 -3.95 -14.83
N GLY A 41 -8.92 -3.70 -16.10
CA GLY A 41 -10.19 -3.11 -16.49
C GLY A 41 -10.35 -1.67 -15.97
N LYS A 42 -11.33 -1.45 -15.08
CA LYS A 42 -11.59 -0.15 -14.45
C LYS A 42 -10.93 0.01 -13.08
N GLU A 43 -10.31 -1.03 -12.56
CA GLU A 43 -9.73 -1.06 -11.22
C GLU A 43 -8.20 -1.07 -11.26
N LYS A 44 -7.60 -0.52 -10.21
CA LYS A 44 -6.15 -0.59 -9.99
C LYS A 44 -5.86 -1.54 -8.85
N TYR A 45 -5.00 -2.51 -9.12
CA TYR A 45 -4.55 -3.51 -8.16
C TYR A 45 -3.13 -3.18 -7.71
N TYR A 46 -2.97 -2.88 -6.42
CA TYR A 46 -1.72 -2.45 -5.81
C TYR A 46 -1.00 -3.61 -5.15
N ARG A 47 0.33 -3.64 -5.28
CA ARG A 47 1.23 -4.57 -4.60
C ARG A 47 2.50 -3.86 -4.14
N LEU A 48 3.22 -4.45 -3.19
CA LEU A 48 4.55 -3.98 -2.85
C LEU A 48 5.50 -4.19 -4.03
N MET A 49 6.46 -3.29 -4.18
CA MET A 49 7.37 -3.30 -5.32
C MET A 49 8.25 -4.56 -5.31
N ASP A 50 8.84 -4.87 -4.16
CA ASP A 50 9.64 -6.08 -3.91
C ASP A 50 9.60 -6.47 -2.43
N ASP A 51 10.34 -7.53 -2.09
CA ASP A 51 10.48 -8.00 -0.71
C ASP A 51 11.36 -7.08 0.14
N HIS A 52 12.34 -6.38 -0.45
CA HIS A 52 13.21 -5.45 0.28
C HIS A 52 12.42 -4.27 0.86
N ILE A 53 11.39 -3.78 0.16
CA ILE A 53 10.48 -2.76 0.68
C ILE A 53 9.71 -3.24 1.92
N LYS A 54 9.44 -4.55 2.07
CA LYS A 54 8.79 -5.07 3.29
C LYS A 54 9.68 -4.86 4.50
N ASP A 55 10.96 -5.19 4.37
CA ASP A 55 11.94 -5.09 5.45
C ASP A 55 12.13 -3.63 5.87
N VAL A 56 12.24 -2.72 4.89
CA VAL A 56 12.33 -1.27 5.16
C VAL A 56 11.08 -0.74 5.84
N LEU A 57 9.88 -1.18 5.42
CA LEU A 57 8.63 -0.76 6.06
C LEU A 57 8.53 -1.24 7.50
N ASP A 58 8.91 -2.49 7.76
CA ASP A 58 8.89 -3.06 9.11
C ASP A 58 9.81 -2.26 10.03
N VAL A 59 11.05 -1.98 9.60
CA VAL A 59 12.00 -1.16 10.37
C VAL A 59 11.45 0.26 10.62
N ALA A 60 10.85 0.89 9.61
CA ALA A 60 10.26 2.22 9.75
C ALA A 60 9.07 2.23 10.73
N ILE A 61 8.19 1.23 10.66
CA ILE A 61 7.03 1.09 11.55
C ILE A 61 7.49 0.80 12.99
N GLU A 62 8.45 -0.11 13.18
CA GLU A 62 9.03 -0.39 14.49
C GLU A 62 9.58 0.89 15.14
N HIS A 63 10.24 1.74 14.36
CA HIS A 63 10.76 3.02 14.84
C HIS A 63 9.65 4.01 15.23
N MET A 64 8.54 4.05 14.48
CA MET A 64 7.39 4.92 14.78
C MET A 64 6.58 4.45 16.00
N LEU A 65 6.52 3.14 16.26
CA LEU A 65 5.76 2.56 17.38
C LEU A 65 6.55 2.55 18.70
N HIS A 66 7.88 2.61 18.65
CA HIS A 66 8.76 2.69 19.82
C HIS A 66 9.21 4.11 20.20
N SER A 67 8.59 5.15 19.62
CA SER A 67 8.94 6.56 19.89
C SER A 67 7.89 7.30 20.70
#